data_AF-A0A2X3KCE7-F1
#
_entry.id   AF-A0A2X3KCE7-F1
#
_cell.length_a   1.000
_cell.length_b   1.000
_cell.length_c   1.000
_cell.angle_alpha   90.00
_cell.angle_beta   90.00
_cell.angle_gamma   90.00
#
_symmetry.space_group_name_H-M   'P 1'
#
loop_
_entity.id
_entity.type
_entity.pdbx_description
1 polymer ?
#
loop_
_entity_poly.entity_id
_entity_poly.type
_entity_poly.pdbx_seq_one_letter_code
_entity_poly.pdbx_strand_id
1 'polypeptide(L)'
;MKLPFFISFLPVNTGSNNFPDCSNMCMNRPVWVWQRVSAWVKGLCCWKDFEKCDLVICIGHNPGTNHPRMLTSLRALVKRGAKMIAINPLQERGLERFTAPQNPFEMLTNSETQLASAYYNVRIGGDMALLKGMMRLLIERDDAASAAGRPSLLDDEFIQTHTVGFDELRRDVLNSEWKDIERISGLSQTQIAELADAYAAAERTIICLRNGDHSARTWYPECTATGQSAVDER
;
A
#
# COMPACT_ATOMS: atom_id res chain seq x y z
N MET A 1 -3.78 -26.18 -19.62
CA MET A 1 -4.66 -25.00 -19.71
C MET A 1 -6.03 -25.36 -20.33
N LYS A 2 -6.73 -26.40 -19.84
CA LYS A 2 -8.04 -26.81 -20.40
C LYS A 2 -9.10 -27.05 -19.31
N LEU A 3 -8.81 -27.86 -18.30
CA LEU A 3 -9.79 -28.27 -17.28
C LEU A 3 -10.56 -27.13 -16.54
N PRO A 4 -9.91 -26.06 -16.03
CA PRO A 4 -10.65 -25.03 -15.26
C PRO A 4 -11.60 -24.20 -16.12
N PHE A 5 -11.31 -24.00 -17.41
CA PHE A 5 -12.20 -23.27 -18.33
C PHE A 5 -13.50 -24.06 -18.60
N PHE A 6 -13.42 -25.40 -18.62
CA PHE A 6 -14.60 -26.26 -18.80
C PHE A 6 -15.54 -26.22 -17.58
N ILE A 7 -14.99 -26.09 -16.37
CA ILE A 7 -15.81 -26.05 -15.13
C ILE A 7 -16.72 -24.81 -15.13
N SER A 8 -16.27 -23.69 -15.69
CA SER A 8 -17.06 -22.45 -15.80
C SER A 8 -18.31 -22.59 -16.69
N PHE A 9 -18.39 -23.61 -17.57
CA PHE A 9 -19.58 -23.85 -18.40
C PHE A 9 -20.69 -24.63 -17.70
N LEU A 10 -20.39 -25.37 -16.63
CA LEU A 10 -21.37 -26.14 -15.86
C LEU A 10 -22.51 -25.28 -15.27
N PRO A 11 -22.26 -24.13 -14.61
CA PRO A 11 -23.32 -23.27 -14.11
C PRO A 11 -24.14 -22.64 -15.26
N VAL A 12 -23.48 -22.23 -16.35
CA VAL A 12 -24.16 -21.66 -17.53
C VAL A 12 -25.10 -22.68 -18.18
N ASN A 13 -24.68 -23.94 -18.30
CA ASN A 13 -25.50 -25.01 -18.87
C ASN A 13 -26.66 -25.45 -17.96
N THR A 14 -26.56 -25.20 -16.66
CA THR A 14 -27.63 -25.46 -15.69
C THR A 14 -28.53 -24.23 -15.46
N GLY A 15 -28.30 -23.12 -16.17
CA GLY A 15 -29.06 -21.88 -16.04
C GLY A 15 -28.84 -21.14 -14.72
N SER A 16 -27.79 -21.50 -13.97
CA SER A 16 -27.49 -20.94 -12.66
C SER A 16 -26.35 -19.93 -12.76
N ASN A 17 -26.53 -18.74 -12.19
CA ASN A 17 -25.46 -17.75 -12.07
C ASN A 17 -24.66 -17.91 -10.76
N ASN A 18 -24.94 -18.97 -9.99
CA ASN A 18 -24.34 -19.19 -8.67
C ASN A 18 -23.03 -19.97 -8.79
N PHE A 19 -21.92 -19.26 -9.03
CA PHE A 19 -20.58 -19.84 -9.10
C PHE A 19 -19.58 -19.05 -8.23
N PRO A 20 -19.70 -19.13 -6.89
CA PRO A 20 -18.78 -18.46 -5.99
C PRO A 20 -17.43 -19.18 -5.98
N ASP A 21 -16.34 -18.42 -6.13
CA ASP A 21 -14.96 -18.90 -5.99
C ASP A 21 -14.25 -18.23 -4.80
N CYS A 22 -12.98 -18.56 -4.56
CA CYS A 22 -12.21 -17.94 -3.47
C CYS A 22 -11.97 -16.43 -3.71
N SER A 23 -12.05 -15.96 -4.96
CA SER A 23 -11.96 -14.54 -5.28
C SER A 23 -13.16 -13.75 -4.74
N ASN A 24 -14.33 -14.38 -4.56
CA ASN A 24 -15.48 -13.73 -3.92
C ASN A 24 -15.18 -13.28 -2.47
N MET A 25 -14.37 -14.05 -1.74
CA MET A 25 -14.01 -13.70 -0.36
C MET A 25 -12.96 -12.60 -0.30
N CYS A 26 -12.03 -12.58 -1.27
CA CYS A 26 -10.85 -11.72 -1.18
C CYS A 26 -10.79 -10.59 -2.23
N MET A 27 -11.15 -10.83 -3.48
CA MET A 27 -10.92 -9.86 -4.55
C MET A 27 -12.14 -8.99 -4.83
N ASN A 28 -13.36 -9.45 -4.53
CA ASN A 28 -14.58 -8.76 -4.96
C ASN A 28 -14.71 -7.31 -4.45
N ARG A 29 -14.46 -7.06 -3.15
CA ARG A 29 -14.56 -5.69 -2.59
C ARG A 29 -13.46 -4.74 -3.07
N PRO A 30 -12.16 -5.10 -3.04
CA PRO A 30 -11.11 -4.25 -3.60
C PRO A 30 -11.32 -3.98 -5.08
N VAL A 31 -11.63 -5.03 -5.87
CA VAL A 31 -11.88 -4.90 -7.31
C VAL A 31 -13.01 -3.90 -7.57
N TRP A 32 -14.11 -3.98 -6.82
CA TRP A 32 -15.23 -3.03 -6.97
C TRP A 32 -14.84 -1.57 -6.76
N VAL A 33 -13.83 -1.31 -5.93
CA VAL A 33 -13.40 0.05 -5.59
C VAL A 33 -12.30 0.51 -6.51
N TRP A 34 -11.34 -0.35 -6.83
CA TRP A 34 -10.35 -0.05 -7.87
C TRP A 34 -11.03 0.23 -9.21
N GLN A 35 -12.11 -0.48 -9.55
CA GLN A 35 -12.93 -0.14 -10.72
C GLN A 35 -13.51 1.28 -10.67
N ARG A 36 -13.87 1.77 -9.49
CA ARG A 36 -14.42 3.11 -9.31
C ARG A 36 -13.35 4.20 -9.26
N VAL A 37 -12.17 3.87 -8.74
CA VAL A 37 -11.09 4.84 -8.49
C VAL A 37 -10.14 4.95 -9.68
N SER A 38 -9.75 3.82 -10.27
CA SER A 38 -8.74 3.78 -11.34
C SER A 38 -9.25 3.13 -12.63
N ALA A 39 -10.48 2.61 -12.66
CA ALA A 39 -11.02 1.77 -13.75
C ALA A 39 -10.24 0.45 -13.99
N TRP A 40 -9.27 0.13 -13.13
CA TRP A 40 -8.52 -1.13 -13.16
C TRP A 40 -9.01 -2.09 -12.07
N VAL A 41 -8.73 -3.37 -12.28
CA VAL A 41 -9.21 -4.49 -11.45
C VAL A 41 -8.08 -5.37 -10.92
N LYS A 42 -6.84 -4.90 -11.11
CA LYS A 42 -5.59 -5.61 -10.82
C LYS A 42 -4.53 -4.58 -10.41
N GLY A 43 -3.50 -5.09 -9.74
CA GLY A 43 -2.31 -4.32 -9.37
C GLY A 43 -1.80 -3.45 -10.51
N LEU A 44 -1.55 -2.18 -10.19
CA LEU A 44 -1.14 -1.16 -11.16
C LEU A 44 0.34 -1.25 -11.50
N CYS A 45 1.14 -1.88 -10.63
CA CYS A 45 2.58 -2.06 -10.85
C CYS A 45 2.94 -3.51 -11.20
N CYS A 46 4.08 -3.66 -11.86
CA CYS A 46 4.70 -4.92 -12.21
C CYS A 46 5.94 -5.20 -11.33
N TRP A 47 6.49 -6.40 -11.45
CA TRP A 47 7.69 -6.79 -10.68
C TRP A 47 8.91 -5.91 -10.97
N LYS A 48 9.02 -5.35 -12.18
CA LYS A 48 10.13 -4.46 -12.55
C LYS A 48 10.06 -3.12 -11.83
N ASP A 49 8.88 -2.68 -11.39
CA ASP A 49 8.74 -1.40 -10.70
C ASP A 49 9.37 -1.42 -9.31
N PHE A 50 9.44 -2.59 -8.66
CA PHE A 50 10.21 -2.78 -7.43
C PHE A 50 11.71 -2.53 -7.60
N GLU A 51 12.24 -2.63 -8.82
CA GLU A 51 13.64 -2.33 -9.14
C GLU A 51 13.89 -0.82 -9.21
N LYS A 52 12.86 -0.01 -9.50
CA LYS A 52 12.95 1.45 -9.64
C LYS A 52 12.43 2.23 -8.42
N CYS A 53 11.75 1.55 -7.50
CA CYS A 53 11.07 2.14 -6.35
C CYS A 53 12.03 2.57 -5.22
N ASP A 54 11.74 3.69 -4.56
CA ASP A 54 12.55 4.22 -3.44
C ASP A 54 11.90 3.97 -2.08
N LEU A 55 10.57 3.82 -2.05
CA LEU A 55 9.81 3.54 -0.85
C LEU A 55 8.71 2.50 -1.10
N VAL A 56 8.73 1.41 -0.32
CA VAL A 56 7.60 0.47 -0.26
C VAL A 56 6.87 0.62 1.06
N ILE A 57 5.56 0.87 1.01
CA ILE A 57 4.69 0.87 2.19
C ILE A 57 3.81 -0.37 2.16
N CYS A 58 4.01 -1.29 3.10
CA CYS A 58 3.20 -2.48 3.26
C CYS A 58 2.14 -2.25 4.34
N ILE A 59 0.86 -2.21 3.96
CA ILE A 59 -0.27 -1.97 4.87
C ILE A 59 -1.11 -3.24 4.98
N GLY A 60 -1.21 -3.82 6.18
CA GLY A 60 -1.93 -5.07 6.43
C GLY A 60 -1.38 -6.29 5.66
N HIS A 61 -0.20 -6.15 5.04
CA HIS A 61 0.41 -7.16 4.20
C HIS A 61 1.58 -7.85 4.90
N ASN A 62 1.45 -9.15 5.14
CA ASN A 62 2.56 -10.03 5.55
C ASN A 62 3.15 -10.81 4.35
N PRO A 63 4.24 -10.35 3.72
CA PRO A 63 4.87 -11.08 2.62
C PRO A 63 5.64 -12.30 3.13
N GLY A 64 6.04 -12.30 4.40
CA GLY A 64 6.73 -13.40 5.09
C GLY A 64 5.98 -14.72 4.95
N THR A 65 4.69 -14.69 5.24
CA THR A 65 3.83 -15.88 5.24
C THR A 65 3.00 -16.01 3.96
N ASN A 66 2.56 -14.91 3.35
CA ASN A 66 1.56 -14.95 2.29
C ASN A 66 2.15 -14.82 0.89
N HIS A 67 3.29 -14.15 0.73
CA HIS A 67 3.96 -13.97 -0.55
C HIS A 67 5.48 -14.12 -0.41
N PRO A 68 6.00 -15.30 -0.01
CA PRO A 68 7.43 -15.46 0.28
C PRO A 68 8.34 -15.15 -0.92
N ARG A 69 7.82 -15.25 -2.16
CA ARG A 69 8.55 -14.83 -3.37
C ARG A 69 8.78 -13.31 -3.45
N MET A 70 7.90 -12.51 -2.87
CA MET A 70 8.02 -11.05 -2.80
C MET A 70 9.20 -10.62 -1.90
N LEU A 71 9.56 -11.43 -0.90
CA LEU A 71 10.67 -11.13 0.01
C LEU A 71 12.01 -11.00 -0.71
N THR A 72 12.24 -11.76 -1.78
CA THR A 72 13.45 -11.63 -2.60
C THR A 72 13.54 -10.25 -3.25
N SER A 73 12.42 -9.75 -3.78
CA SER A 73 12.35 -8.41 -4.39
C SER A 73 12.49 -7.31 -3.33
N LEU A 74 11.83 -7.46 -2.18
CA LEU A 74 11.95 -6.52 -1.06
C LEU A 74 13.37 -6.46 -0.50
N ARG A 75 14.04 -7.62 -0.39
CA ARG A 75 15.46 -7.68 0.00
C ARG A 75 16.36 -6.97 -1.02
N ALA A 76 16.13 -7.16 -2.32
CA ALA A 76 16.90 -6.48 -3.36
C ALA A 76 16.71 -4.95 -3.29
N LEU A 77 15.48 -4.50 -3.03
CA LEU A 77 15.13 -3.09 -2.83
C LEU A 77 15.86 -2.50 -1.62
N VAL A 78 15.83 -3.15 -0.46
CA VAL A 78 16.53 -2.67 0.74
C VAL A 78 18.04 -2.64 0.54
N LYS A 79 18.61 -3.64 -0.15
CA LYS A 79 20.05 -3.65 -0.48
C LYS A 79 20.47 -2.51 -1.42
N ARG A 80 19.55 -1.99 -2.25
CA ARG A 80 19.77 -0.80 -3.08
C ARG A 80 19.78 0.50 -2.24
N GLY A 81 19.29 0.46 -1.00
CA GLY A 81 19.16 1.61 -0.12
C GLY A 81 17.76 2.23 -0.08
N ALA A 82 16.80 1.62 -0.79
CA ALA A 82 15.41 2.02 -0.73
C ALA A 82 14.76 1.58 0.60
N LYS A 83 13.75 2.31 1.05
CA LYS A 83 13.10 2.12 2.35
C LYS A 83 11.90 1.20 2.23
N MET A 84 11.66 0.41 3.27
CA MET A 84 10.43 -0.36 3.41
C MET A 84 9.79 -0.01 4.75
N ILE A 85 8.51 0.36 4.72
CA ILE A 85 7.72 0.67 5.90
C ILE A 85 6.62 -0.39 6.03
N ALA A 86 6.46 -0.95 7.22
CA ALA A 86 5.41 -1.88 7.55
C ALA A 86 4.38 -1.24 8.49
N ILE A 87 3.10 -1.38 8.15
CA ILE A 87 1.96 -0.88 8.92
C ILE A 87 1.04 -2.07 9.19
N ASN A 88 1.04 -2.56 10.42
CA ASN A 88 0.26 -3.73 10.81
C ASN A 88 -0.04 -3.68 12.32
N PRO A 89 -1.23 -4.09 12.80
CA PRO A 89 -1.50 -4.13 14.23
C PRO A 89 -0.58 -5.07 15.01
N LEU A 90 -0.21 -6.19 14.40
CA LEU A 90 0.67 -7.20 14.99
C LEU A 90 2.07 -7.10 14.40
N GLN A 91 3.10 -7.14 15.24
CA GLN A 91 4.49 -7.23 14.78
C GLN A 91 4.78 -8.64 14.25
N GLU A 92 5.25 -8.72 13.02
CA GLU A 92 5.51 -9.98 12.33
C GLU A 92 7.00 -10.08 11.95
N ARG A 93 7.66 -11.13 12.44
CA ARG A 93 9.11 -11.33 12.23
C ARG A 93 9.53 -11.33 10.76
N GLY A 94 8.67 -11.82 9.86
CA GLY A 94 8.96 -11.87 8.42
C GLY A 94 8.97 -10.50 7.71
N LEU A 95 8.46 -9.46 8.37
CA LEU A 95 8.56 -8.07 7.92
C LEU A 95 9.77 -7.36 8.54
N GLU A 96 10.24 -7.81 9.69
CA GLU A 96 11.41 -7.23 10.36
C GLU A 96 12.72 -7.76 9.76
N ARG A 97 12.80 -9.07 9.52
CA ARG A 97 14.05 -9.74 9.14
C ARG A 97 13.81 -10.86 8.14
N PHE A 98 14.70 -10.94 7.15
CA PHE A 98 14.70 -12.03 6.17
C PHE A 98 16.12 -12.55 5.92
N THR A 99 16.26 -13.87 6.02
CA THR A 99 17.45 -14.61 5.61
C THR A 99 17.13 -15.29 4.29
N ALA A 100 17.85 -14.98 3.23
CA ALA A 100 17.56 -15.56 1.92
C ALA A 100 18.05 -17.02 1.86
N PRO A 101 17.15 -18.03 1.77
CA PRO A 101 17.57 -19.43 1.73
C PRO A 101 18.32 -19.79 0.44
N GLN A 102 18.15 -18.99 -0.62
CA GLN A 102 18.83 -19.15 -1.90
C GLN A 102 20.24 -18.53 -1.92
N ASN A 103 20.68 -17.86 -0.85
CA ASN A 103 22.04 -17.32 -0.76
C ASN A 103 22.88 -18.19 0.19
N PRO A 104 23.79 -19.03 -0.33
CA PRO A 104 24.58 -19.95 0.48
C PRO A 104 25.44 -19.23 1.51
N PHE A 105 25.93 -18.03 1.18
CA PHE A 105 26.74 -17.21 2.08
C PHE A 105 25.91 -16.70 3.27
N GLU A 106 24.70 -16.17 3.04
CA GLU A 106 23.83 -15.70 4.14
C GLU A 106 23.30 -16.85 5.00
N MET A 107 23.11 -18.03 4.41
CA MET A 107 22.78 -19.27 5.13
C MET A 107 23.93 -19.76 6.01
N LEU A 108 25.18 -19.59 5.58
CA LEU A 108 26.38 -19.99 6.32
C LEU A 108 26.74 -18.99 7.43
N THR A 109 26.45 -17.69 7.24
CA THR A 109 26.80 -16.62 8.19
C THR A 109 25.66 -16.23 9.14
N ASN A 110 24.45 -16.79 8.96
CA ASN A 110 23.23 -16.33 9.65
C ASN A 110 23.00 -14.81 9.53
N SER A 111 23.45 -14.19 8.44
CA SER A 111 23.28 -12.75 8.26
C SER A 111 21.83 -12.45 7.86
N GLU A 112 21.09 -11.81 8.77
CA GLU A 112 19.72 -11.39 8.56
C GLU A 112 19.69 -10.02 7.85
N THR A 113 18.92 -9.89 6.75
CA THR A 113 18.64 -8.57 6.18
C THR A 113 17.47 -7.97 6.95
N GLN A 114 17.68 -6.83 7.62
CA GLN A 114 16.59 -6.05 8.17
C GLN A 114 15.76 -5.49 7.01
N LEU A 115 14.51 -5.93 6.89
CA LEU A 115 13.64 -5.54 5.76
C LEU A 115 12.94 -4.22 6.07
N ALA A 116 12.12 -4.16 7.12
CA ALA A 116 11.42 -2.94 7.51
C ALA A 116 12.37 -1.94 8.17
N SER A 117 12.47 -0.75 7.57
CA SER A 117 13.14 0.42 8.13
C SER A 117 12.33 1.06 9.27
N ALA A 118 11.00 0.99 9.19
CA ALA A 118 10.08 1.45 10.23
C ALA A 118 8.86 0.53 10.33
N TYR A 119 8.34 0.38 11.56
CA TYR A 119 7.16 -0.42 11.87
C TYR A 119 6.14 0.41 12.64
N TYR A 120 4.91 0.51 12.12
CA TYR A 120 3.82 1.27 12.75
C TYR A 120 2.69 0.32 13.16
N ASN A 121 2.49 0.20 14.48
CA ASN A 121 1.44 -0.61 15.09
C ASN A 121 0.11 0.14 15.12
N VAL A 122 -0.61 0.12 14.00
CA VAL A 122 -1.95 0.70 13.90
C VAL A 122 -2.98 -0.15 14.66
N ARG A 123 -4.00 0.46 15.26
CA ARG A 123 -5.14 -0.27 15.83
C ARG A 123 -5.93 -0.97 14.73
N ILE A 124 -6.61 -2.07 15.11
CA ILE A 124 -7.50 -2.79 14.20
C ILE A 124 -8.60 -1.83 13.71
N GLY A 125 -8.70 -1.64 12.38
CA GLY A 125 -9.62 -0.68 11.75
C GLY A 125 -9.19 0.79 11.85
N GLY A 126 -7.96 1.07 12.30
CA GLY A 126 -7.39 2.42 12.43
C GLY A 126 -6.63 2.90 11.20
N ASP A 127 -6.54 2.09 10.15
CA ASP A 127 -5.86 2.35 8.88
C ASP A 127 -6.40 3.59 8.17
N MET A 128 -7.72 3.75 8.12
CA MET A 128 -8.33 4.93 7.49
C MET A 128 -8.00 6.22 8.25
N ALA A 129 -7.95 6.18 9.59
CA ALA A 129 -7.55 7.32 10.40
C ALA A 129 -6.08 7.67 10.19
N LEU A 130 -5.20 6.67 10.09
CA LEU A 130 -3.79 6.86 9.76
C LEU A 130 -3.60 7.53 8.40
N LEU A 131 -4.25 7.00 7.35
CA LEU A 131 -4.18 7.58 6.01
C LEU A 131 -4.74 9.01 5.98
N LYS A 132 -5.82 9.27 6.73
CA LYS A 132 -6.38 10.62 6.86
C LYS A 132 -5.41 11.58 7.56
N GLY A 133 -4.72 11.12 8.61
CA GLY A 133 -3.65 11.88 9.27
C GLY A 133 -2.47 12.18 8.37
N MET A 134 -2.03 11.22 7.56
CA MET A 134 -0.99 11.43 6.55
C MET A 134 -1.41 12.47 5.51
N MET A 135 -2.60 12.31 4.92
CA MET A 135 -3.12 13.26 3.93
C MET A 135 -3.22 14.67 4.51
N ARG A 136 -3.68 14.79 5.77
CA ARG A 136 -3.77 16.06 6.47
C ARG A 136 -2.41 16.74 6.56
N LEU A 137 -1.38 16.03 7.01
CA LEU A 137 -0.04 16.61 7.13
C LEU A 137 0.53 17.01 5.78
N LEU A 138 0.31 16.23 4.73
CA LEU A 138 0.77 16.58 3.38
C LEU A 138 0.10 17.87 2.91
N ILE A 139 -1.21 18.02 3.07
CA ILE A 139 -1.94 19.24 2.71
C ILE A 139 -1.49 20.43 3.56
N GLU A 140 -1.37 20.27 4.88
CA GLU A 140 -0.93 21.37 5.77
C GLU A 140 0.50 21.83 5.46
N ARG A 141 1.38 20.91 5.08
CA ARG A 141 2.77 21.23 4.68
C ARG A 141 2.84 21.88 3.31
N ASP A 142 1.98 21.44 2.39
CA ASP A 142 1.84 22.04 1.07
C ASP A 142 1.33 23.49 1.15
N ASP A 143 0.30 23.74 1.97
CA ASP A 143 -0.19 25.08 2.27
C ASP A 143 0.91 25.97 2.87
N ALA A 144 1.70 25.42 3.81
CA ALA A 144 2.82 26.13 4.42
C ALA A 144 3.96 26.40 3.44
N ALA A 145 4.25 25.47 2.53
CA ALA A 145 5.25 25.64 1.47
C ALA A 145 4.82 26.74 0.50
N SER A 146 3.56 26.71 0.06
CA SER A 146 2.95 27.72 -0.81
C SER A 146 2.97 29.11 -0.16
N ALA A 147 2.58 29.22 1.12
CA ALA A 147 2.64 30.47 1.86
C ALA A 147 4.08 31.01 2.02
N ALA A 148 5.08 30.13 2.03
CA ALA A 148 6.50 30.48 2.09
C ALA A 148 7.14 30.68 0.69
N GLY A 149 6.37 30.59 -0.41
CA GLY A 149 6.88 30.71 -1.78
C GLY A 149 7.81 29.57 -2.21
N ARG A 150 7.69 28.39 -1.58
CA ARG A 150 8.42 27.17 -1.96
C ARG A 150 7.60 26.35 -2.96
N PRO A 151 8.25 25.41 -3.69
CA PRO A 151 7.53 24.49 -4.56
C PRO A 151 6.46 23.69 -3.80
N SER A 152 5.35 23.42 -4.50
CA SER A 152 4.27 22.54 -4.04
C SER A 152 4.83 21.15 -3.74
N LEU A 153 4.36 20.53 -2.65
CA LEU A 153 4.63 19.14 -2.31
C LEU A 153 3.65 18.20 -3.04
N LEU A 154 2.51 18.73 -3.47
CA LEU A 154 1.50 17.99 -4.20
C LEU A 154 1.70 18.16 -5.71
N ASP A 155 1.46 17.10 -6.46
CA ASP A 155 1.47 17.17 -7.92
C ASP A 155 0.16 17.78 -8.41
N ASP A 156 0.11 19.11 -8.44
CA ASP A 156 -1.08 19.88 -8.81
C ASP A 156 -1.57 19.58 -10.23
N GLU A 157 -0.65 19.35 -11.17
CA GLU A 157 -1.00 18.99 -12.55
C GLU A 157 -1.67 17.63 -12.60
N PHE A 158 -1.12 16.63 -11.89
CA PHE A 158 -1.73 15.31 -11.79
C PHE A 158 -3.10 15.37 -11.10
N ILE A 159 -3.22 16.11 -10.00
CA ILE A 159 -4.47 16.25 -9.25
C ILE A 159 -5.56 16.86 -10.15
N GLN A 160 -5.25 17.94 -10.86
CA GLN A 160 -6.21 18.64 -11.73
C GLN A 160 -6.60 17.81 -12.96
N THR A 161 -5.66 17.06 -13.54
CA THR A 161 -5.86 16.37 -14.82
C THR A 161 -6.40 14.94 -14.65
N HIS A 162 -6.01 14.26 -13.58
CA HIS A 162 -6.22 12.82 -13.42
C HIS A 162 -7.06 12.43 -12.19
N THR A 163 -7.55 13.40 -11.41
CA THR A 163 -8.39 13.11 -10.23
C THR A 163 -9.71 13.87 -10.25
N VAL A 164 -10.67 13.39 -9.45
CA VAL A 164 -11.96 14.06 -9.23
C VAL A 164 -12.26 14.08 -7.74
N GLY A 165 -12.93 15.13 -7.26
CA GLY A 165 -13.36 15.24 -5.85
C GLY A 165 -12.24 15.60 -4.87
N PHE A 166 -11.08 16.07 -5.34
CA PHE A 166 -9.98 16.48 -4.46
C PHE A 166 -10.38 17.57 -3.46
N ASP A 167 -11.16 18.57 -3.87
CA ASP A 167 -11.61 19.65 -2.97
C ASP A 167 -12.53 19.14 -1.84
N GLU A 168 -13.34 18.12 -2.11
CA GLU A 168 -14.19 17.48 -1.11
C GLU A 168 -13.35 16.68 -0.12
N LEU A 169 -12.39 15.90 -0.64
CA LEU A 169 -11.41 15.17 0.16
C LEU A 169 -10.60 16.12 1.06
N ARG A 170 -10.06 17.20 0.48
CA ARG A 170 -9.28 18.21 1.21
C ARG A 170 -10.07 18.79 2.37
N ARG A 171 -11.33 19.16 2.15
CA ARG A 171 -12.23 19.67 3.21
C ARG A 171 -12.48 18.63 4.29
N ASP A 172 -12.81 17.40 3.92
CA ASP A 172 -13.06 16.31 4.88
C ASP A 172 -11.82 15.98 5.74
N VAL A 173 -10.64 15.97 5.11
CA VAL A 173 -9.36 15.73 5.77
C VAL A 173 -9.03 16.84 6.77
N LEU A 174 -9.13 18.11 6.37
CA LEU A 174 -8.82 19.25 7.23
C LEU A 174 -9.84 19.45 8.36
N ASN A 175 -11.09 19.04 8.17
CA ASN A 175 -12.14 19.08 9.19
C ASN A 175 -12.05 17.97 10.25
N SER A 176 -11.17 16.98 10.06
CA SER A 176 -10.97 15.93 11.06
C SER A 176 -10.24 16.50 12.27
N GLU A 177 -10.40 15.94 13.47
CA GLU A 177 -9.62 16.37 14.64
C GLU A 177 -8.41 15.45 14.88
N TRP A 178 -7.26 16.03 15.23
CA TRP A 178 -6.06 15.24 15.57
C TRP A 178 -6.31 14.25 16.70
N LYS A 179 -7.09 14.66 17.71
CA LYS A 179 -7.48 13.79 18.84
C LYS A 179 -8.20 12.53 18.36
N ASP A 180 -9.05 12.62 17.34
CA ASP A 180 -9.74 11.47 16.78
C ASP A 180 -8.83 10.62 15.90
N ILE A 181 -7.95 11.25 15.12
CA ILE A 181 -6.95 10.56 14.30
C ILE A 181 -6.05 9.70 15.19
N GLU A 182 -5.48 10.26 16.25
CA GLU A 182 -4.60 9.53 17.18
C GLU A 182 -5.37 8.45 17.94
N ARG A 183 -6.59 8.75 18.40
CA ARG A 183 -7.43 7.78 19.12
C ARG A 183 -7.85 6.61 18.23
N ILE A 184 -8.20 6.82 16.97
CA ILE A 184 -8.69 5.76 16.09
C ILE A 184 -7.51 4.96 15.51
N SER A 185 -6.46 5.65 15.03
CA SER A 185 -5.27 4.99 14.50
C SER A 185 -4.43 4.29 15.58
N GLY A 186 -4.43 4.81 16.80
CA GLY A 186 -3.56 4.36 17.88
C GLY A 186 -2.11 4.82 17.76
N LEU A 187 -1.81 5.71 16.82
CA LEU A 187 -0.48 6.27 16.58
C LEU A 187 -0.46 7.74 16.99
N SER A 188 0.70 8.23 17.46
CA SER A 188 0.86 9.65 17.76
C SER A 188 1.00 10.47 16.49
N GLN A 189 0.66 11.76 16.57
CA GLN A 189 0.89 12.70 15.47
C GLN A 189 2.34 12.70 14.99
N THR A 190 3.31 12.54 15.89
CA THR A 190 4.74 12.43 15.53
C THR A 190 5.03 11.20 14.66
N GLN A 191 4.49 10.03 15.02
CA GLN A 191 4.67 8.82 14.22
C GLN A 191 4.03 8.95 12.83
N ILE A 192 2.84 9.56 12.77
CA ILE A 192 2.15 9.85 11.51
C ILE A 192 2.96 10.86 10.68
N ALA A 193 3.59 11.85 11.32
CA ALA A 193 4.45 12.82 10.67
C ALA A 193 5.70 12.18 10.07
N GLU A 194 6.39 11.31 10.81
CA GLU A 194 7.54 10.56 10.28
C GLU A 194 7.18 9.76 9.04
N LEU A 195 6.02 9.10 9.05
CA LEU A 195 5.51 8.35 7.90
C LEU A 195 5.18 9.27 6.72
N ALA A 196 4.52 10.39 6.97
CA ALA A 196 4.20 11.39 5.94
C ALA A 196 5.46 12.03 5.36
N ASP A 197 6.49 12.27 6.18
CA ASP A 197 7.79 12.79 5.74
C ASP A 197 8.54 11.78 4.89
N ALA A 198 8.54 10.51 5.28
CA ALA A 198 9.13 9.45 4.47
C ALA A 198 8.44 9.33 3.10
N TYR A 199 7.11 9.46 3.07
CA TYR A 199 6.32 9.46 1.84
C TYR A 199 6.62 10.68 0.96
N ALA A 200 6.61 11.89 1.54
CA ALA A 200 6.88 13.13 0.81
C ALA A 200 8.31 13.22 0.24
N ALA A 201 9.27 12.58 0.90
CA ALA A 201 10.66 12.55 0.45
C ALA A 201 10.94 11.51 -0.66
N ALA A 202 10.02 10.57 -0.91
CA ALA A 202 10.21 9.51 -1.89
C ALA A 202 9.65 9.89 -3.26
N GLU A 203 10.47 9.82 -4.31
CA GLU A 203 10.03 10.10 -5.69
C GLU A 203 9.13 8.98 -6.22
N ARG A 204 9.47 7.72 -5.90
CA ARG A 204 8.77 6.54 -6.39
C ARG A 204 8.32 5.67 -5.24
N THR A 205 7.04 5.74 -4.93
CA THR A 205 6.43 4.96 -3.85
C THR A 205 5.53 3.88 -4.39
N ILE A 206 5.67 2.66 -3.85
CA ILE A 206 4.74 1.56 -4.06
C ILE A 206 4.04 1.26 -2.73
N ILE A 207 2.71 1.38 -2.73
CA ILE A 207 1.88 1.01 -1.59
C ILE A 207 1.29 -0.37 -1.85
N CYS A 208 1.73 -1.37 -1.10
CA CYS A 208 1.20 -2.73 -1.19
C CYS A 208 0.24 -3.00 -0.02
N LEU A 209 -1.03 -3.19 -0.39
CA LEU A 209 -2.11 -3.47 0.56
C LEU A 209 -2.33 -4.99 0.67
N ARG A 210 -3.06 -5.49 1.67
CA ARG A 210 -3.68 -6.83 1.73
C ARG A 210 -4.72 -6.83 2.84
N ASN A 211 -5.85 -7.56 2.72
CA ASN A 211 -6.71 -7.64 3.89
C ASN A 211 -5.98 -8.49 4.92
N GLY A 212 -5.88 -7.93 6.12
CA GLY A 212 -5.80 -8.72 7.34
C GLY A 212 -7.13 -9.45 7.58
N ASP A 213 -7.08 -10.54 8.35
CA ASP A 213 -8.17 -11.51 8.52
C ASP A 213 -9.30 -11.03 9.46
N HIS A 214 -9.69 -9.75 9.39
CA HIS A 214 -10.70 -9.16 10.26
C HIS A 214 -11.85 -8.59 9.43
N SER A 215 -13.02 -9.17 9.64
CA SER A 215 -14.28 -9.03 8.92
C SER A 215 -14.96 -7.65 9.00
N ALA A 216 -14.21 -6.56 9.18
CA ALA A 216 -14.74 -5.21 9.22
C ALA A 216 -13.90 -4.24 8.38
N ARG A 217 -14.31 -4.08 7.11
CA ARG A 217 -13.91 -3.02 6.17
C ARG A 217 -12.42 -3.10 5.73
N THR A 218 -12.18 -2.76 4.46
CA THR A 218 -10.90 -2.43 3.80
C THR A 218 -9.87 -3.52 3.34
N TRP A 219 -9.76 -3.59 1.99
CA TRP A 219 -8.62 -3.72 1.03
C TRP A 219 -7.59 -4.88 0.97
N TYR A 220 -7.61 -5.66 -0.14
CA TYR A 220 -6.75 -6.82 -0.51
C TYR A 220 -5.80 -6.41 -1.68
N PRO A 221 -4.78 -7.22 -2.05
CA PRO A 221 -3.49 -6.70 -2.46
C PRO A 221 -3.44 -6.25 -3.90
N GLU A 222 -3.34 -4.94 -4.06
CA GLU A 222 -2.91 -4.31 -5.29
C GLU A 222 -1.83 -3.30 -4.89
N CYS A 223 -0.65 -3.44 -5.49
CA CYS A 223 0.41 -2.48 -5.30
C CYS A 223 0.06 -1.25 -6.17
N THR A 224 -0.14 -0.12 -5.51
CA THR A 224 -0.46 1.17 -6.12
C THR A 224 0.83 1.96 -6.19
N ALA A 225 1.31 2.27 -7.39
CA ALA A 225 2.42 3.20 -7.55
C ALA A 225 1.88 4.63 -7.45
N THR A 226 2.47 5.45 -6.58
CA THR A 226 2.25 6.89 -6.51
C THR A 226 3.57 7.57 -6.86
N GLY A 227 3.63 8.19 -8.04
CA GLY A 227 4.79 8.87 -8.61
C GLY A 227 4.74 8.91 -10.14
N GLN A 228 5.30 9.98 -10.75
CA GLN A 228 5.30 10.30 -12.19
C GLN A 228 5.63 9.13 -13.13
N SER A 229 6.34 8.10 -12.66
CA SER A 229 6.65 6.89 -13.42
C SER A 229 5.45 6.06 -13.91
N ALA A 230 4.23 6.25 -13.38
CA ALA A 230 3.05 5.57 -13.93
C ALA A 230 2.63 6.11 -15.32
N VAL A 231 3.12 7.30 -15.69
CA VAL A 231 2.80 7.98 -16.95
C VAL A 231 3.90 7.75 -18.02
N ASP A 232 5.16 7.53 -17.60
CA ASP A 232 6.33 7.52 -18.51
C ASP A 232 6.58 6.21 -19.30
N GLU A 233 5.74 5.17 -19.13
CA GLU A 233 5.80 3.95 -19.96
C GLU A 233 4.48 3.64 -20.71
N ARG A 234 3.71 4.66 -21.10
CA ARG A 234 2.60 4.49 -22.07
C ARG A 234 2.62 5.51 -23.19
#